data_AF-A0A087L683-F1
#
_entry.id   AF-A0A087L683-F1
#
_cell.length_a   1.000
_cell.length_b   1.000
_cell.length_c   1.000
_cell.angle_alpha   90.00
_cell.angle_beta   90.00
_cell.angle_gamma   90.00
#
_symmetry.space_group_name_H-M   'P 1'
#
loop_
_entity.id
_entity.type
_entity.pdbx_description
1 polymer ?
#
loop_
_entity_poly.entity_id
_entity_poly.type
_entity_poly.pdbx_seq_one_letter_code
_entity_poly.pdbx_strand_id
1 'polypeptide(L)'
;MATYRIDPDLTFLGQCSNDDLGALVSVLTHDTKDGKKRWSESLTSTPEYTLFYPDHQKYWTAIGAELQAFGANSLATLTRLNKGVLYRELLTDVCKKLKVNFSKESSIETIELNMLLKVMEKSLAEMTEEALQQLSRDMQLNLSNPTPQLVLMALQAAIRTSGVAALELATLAAISVINTLGGIATIGALFAAQRALTVLAGPIGLTLSSAWLIADITGPAYRVTVPACIIVAYLRQKHLAQQ
;
A
#
# COMPACT_ATOMS: atom_id res chain seq x y z
N MET A 1 12.08 -21.33 1.83
CA MET A 1 12.45 -19.97 1.42
C MET A 1 11.62 -19.62 0.20
N ALA A 2 10.98 -18.45 0.17
CA ALA A 2 10.20 -18.03 -0.99
C ALA A 2 11.09 -17.94 -2.25
N THR A 3 10.54 -18.25 -3.42
CA THR A 3 11.24 -18.14 -4.71
C THR A 3 10.49 -17.16 -5.59
N TYR A 4 11.20 -16.16 -6.14
CA TYR A 4 10.59 -15.17 -7.00
C TYR A 4 10.03 -15.81 -8.26
N ARG A 5 8.73 -15.61 -8.50
CA ARG A 5 8.09 -15.94 -9.77
C ARG A 5 8.16 -14.70 -10.64
N ILE A 6 8.69 -14.85 -11.86
CA ILE A 6 8.78 -13.75 -12.83
C ILE A 6 7.40 -13.12 -13.00
N ASP A 7 7.33 -11.82 -12.73
CA ASP A 7 6.08 -11.08 -12.66
C ASP A 7 6.30 -9.66 -13.18
N PRO A 8 5.88 -9.37 -14.43
CA PRO A 8 6.02 -8.05 -15.05
C PRO A 8 5.38 -6.93 -14.21
N ASP A 9 4.34 -7.22 -13.43
CA ASP A 9 3.67 -6.22 -12.59
C ASP A 9 4.55 -5.81 -11.39
N LEU A 10 5.63 -6.55 -11.09
CA LEU A 10 6.55 -6.27 -9.97
C LEU A 10 7.97 -5.87 -10.41
N THR A 11 8.32 -5.92 -11.69
CA THR A 11 9.71 -5.63 -12.13
C THR A 11 10.14 -4.21 -11.85
N PHE A 12 9.19 -3.27 -11.80
CA PHE A 12 9.43 -1.87 -11.47
C PHE A 12 10.02 -1.67 -10.06
N LEU A 13 9.83 -2.63 -9.14
CA LEU A 13 10.41 -2.56 -7.79
C LEU A 13 11.94 -2.44 -7.83
N GLY A 14 12.60 -3.00 -8.85
CA GLY A 14 14.06 -2.86 -9.02
C GLY A 14 14.51 -1.44 -9.36
N GLN A 15 13.57 -0.53 -9.67
CA GLN A 15 13.83 0.87 -9.98
C GLN A 15 13.43 1.80 -8.83
N CYS A 16 12.82 1.27 -7.77
CA CYS A 16 12.48 2.03 -6.56
C CYS A 16 13.74 2.30 -5.71
N SER A 17 13.73 3.41 -4.96
CA SER A 17 14.82 3.70 -4.03
C SER A 17 14.83 2.73 -2.84
N ASN A 18 15.96 2.66 -2.14
CA ASN A 18 16.05 1.88 -0.91
C ASN A 18 15.00 2.33 0.12
N ASP A 19 14.84 3.63 0.32
CA ASP A 19 13.87 4.19 1.27
C ASP A 19 12.43 3.73 0.95
N ASP A 20 12.06 3.78 -0.33
CA ASP A 20 10.75 3.37 -0.82
C ASP A 20 10.48 1.88 -0.58
N LEU A 21 11.47 1.03 -0.92
CA LEU A 21 11.38 -0.41 -0.69
C LEU A 21 11.38 -0.76 0.80
N GLY A 22 12.00 0.06 1.65
CA GLY A 22 12.04 -0.13 3.10
C GLY A 22 10.64 -0.18 3.73
N ALA A 23 9.69 0.61 3.23
CA ALA A 23 8.30 0.55 3.68
C ALA A 23 7.65 -0.81 3.38
N LEU A 24 7.87 -1.34 2.18
CA LEU A 24 7.37 -2.66 1.79
C LEU A 24 8.06 -3.77 2.59
N VAL A 25 9.37 -3.69 2.80
CA VAL A 25 10.13 -4.63 3.64
C VAL A 25 9.59 -4.66 5.07
N SER A 26 9.34 -3.50 5.66
CA SER A 26 8.76 -3.41 7.02
C SER A 26 7.38 -4.08 7.08
N VAL A 27 6.50 -3.79 6.11
CA VAL A 27 5.18 -4.42 6.03
C VAL A 27 5.25 -5.93 5.82
N LEU A 28 6.27 -6.47 5.18
CA LEU A 28 6.42 -7.92 5.03
C LEU A 28 7.03 -8.57 6.28
N THR A 29 7.93 -7.87 6.98
CA THR A 29 8.77 -8.46 8.03
C THR A 29 8.30 -8.21 9.47
N HIS A 30 7.60 -7.12 9.78
CA HIS A 30 7.20 -6.75 11.15
C HIS A 30 5.69 -6.58 11.34
N ASP A 31 5.12 -7.24 12.36
CA ASP A 31 3.70 -7.18 12.71
C ASP A 31 3.28 -5.74 13.04
N THR A 32 2.12 -5.35 12.53
CA THR A 32 1.58 -4.00 12.65
C THR A 32 1.13 -3.68 14.08
N LYS A 33 0.87 -4.70 14.91
CA LYS A 33 0.33 -4.53 16.26
C LYS A 33 1.40 -4.33 17.32
N ASP A 34 2.50 -5.06 17.23
CA ASP A 34 3.53 -5.08 18.26
C ASP A 34 4.94 -4.76 17.74
N GLY A 35 5.08 -4.55 16.43
CA GLY A 35 6.36 -4.28 15.78
C GLY A 35 7.35 -5.41 15.80
N LYS A 36 6.95 -6.61 16.23
CA LYS A 36 7.86 -7.75 16.27
C LYS A 36 7.94 -8.35 14.88
N LYS A 37 9.09 -8.95 14.62
CA LYS A 37 9.31 -9.75 13.42
C LYS A 37 8.20 -10.80 13.28
N ARG A 38 7.59 -10.91 12.10
CA ARG A 38 6.58 -11.91 11.79
C ARG A 38 7.21 -13.29 11.78
N TRP A 39 6.46 -14.27 12.24
CA TRP A 39 6.99 -15.64 12.36
C TRP A 39 6.80 -16.39 11.05
N SER A 40 5.87 -15.92 10.22
CA SER A 40 5.53 -16.46 8.91
C SER A 40 6.36 -15.88 7.77
N GLU A 41 7.22 -14.89 8.02
CA GLU A 41 8.07 -14.31 6.98
C GLU A 41 9.38 -15.09 6.81
N SER A 42 9.90 -15.13 5.58
CA SER A 42 11.17 -15.80 5.27
C SER A 42 12.27 -14.87 4.76
N LEU A 43 11.92 -13.63 4.42
CA LEU A 43 12.79 -12.63 3.79
C LEU A 43 14.04 -12.33 4.62
N THR A 44 13.88 -12.09 5.92
CA THR A 44 15.03 -11.73 6.77
C THR A 44 16.04 -12.86 6.99
N SER A 45 15.64 -14.09 6.67
CA SER A 45 16.51 -15.28 6.77
C SER A 45 17.19 -15.60 5.44
N THR A 46 16.93 -14.81 4.39
CA THR A 46 17.56 -14.99 3.09
C THR A 46 19.02 -14.49 3.10
N PRO A 47 19.93 -15.16 2.38
CA PRO A 47 21.29 -14.67 2.21
C PRO A 47 21.34 -13.25 1.62
N GLU A 48 20.46 -12.96 0.66
CA GLU A 48 20.38 -11.67 -0.03
C GLU A 48 20.03 -10.54 0.94
N TYR A 49 19.02 -10.73 1.79
CA TYR A 49 18.68 -9.75 2.84
C TYR A 49 19.86 -9.55 3.79
N THR A 50 20.48 -10.64 4.25
CA THR A 50 21.58 -10.59 5.22
C THR A 50 22.80 -9.87 4.66
N LEU A 51 23.10 -10.07 3.37
CA LEU A 51 24.27 -9.51 2.71
C LEU A 51 24.08 -8.03 2.33
N PHE A 52 22.85 -7.65 1.95
CA PHE A 52 22.61 -6.36 1.32
C PHE A 52 21.81 -5.38 2.18
N TYR A 53 21.14 -5.77 3.26
CA TYR A 53 20.41 -4.82 4.11
C TYR A 53 21.33 -3.69 4.63
N PRO A 54 20.95 -2.40 4.52
CA PRO A 54 19.65 -1.84 4.09
C PRO A 54 19.56 -1.44 2.59
N ASP A 55 20.44 -1.92 1.73
CA ASP A 55 20.43 -1.70 0.27
C ASP A 55 19.38 -2.58 -0.44
N HIS A 56 18.11 -2.33 -0.11
CA HIS A 56 16.90 -3.00 -0.61
C HIS A 56 16.84 -3.24 -2.11
N GLN A 57 17.38 -2.32 -2.92
CA GLN A 57 17.38 -2.41 -4.38
C GLN A 57 18.17 -3.64 -4.86
N LYS A 58 19.24 -4.05 -4.16
CA LYS A 58 20.05 -5.22 -4.53
C LYS A 58 19.33 -6.55 -4.36
N TYR A 59 18.21 -6.58 -3.64
CA TYR A 59 17.44 -7.80 -3.37
C TYR A 59 15.94 -7.61 -3.57
N TRP A 60 15.53 -6.69 -4.45
CA TRP A 60 14.11 -6.45 -4.75
C TRP A 60 13.36 -7.71 -5.19
N THR A 61 14.02 -8.67 -5.83
CA THR A 61 13.43 -9.96 -6.20
C THR A 61 13.09 -10.82 -4.98
N ALA A 62 13.89 -10.78 -3.91
CA ALA A 62 13.58 -11.43 -2.65
C ALA A 62 12.39 -10.76 -1.95
N ILE A 63 12.28 -9.42 -2.03
CA ILE A 63 11.10 -8.67 -1.57
C ILE A 63 9.85 -9.12 -2.34
N GLY A 64 9.94 -9.21 -3.67
CA GLY A 64 8.87 -9.71 -4.53
C GLY A 64 8.49 -11.16 -4.21
N ALA A 65 9.46 -12.04 -3.99
CA ALA A 65 9.22 -13.43 -3.63
C ALA A 65 8.42 -13.56 -2.33
N GLU A 66 8.80 -12.78 -1.31
CA GLU A 66 8.12 -12.75 -0.03
C GLU A 66 6.67 -12.26 -0.17
N LEU A 67 6.45 -11.18 -0.93
CA LEU A 67 5.11 -10.67 -1.25
C LEU A 67 4.24 -11.74 -1.92
N GLN A 68 4.77 -12.44 -2.93
CA GLN A 68 4.08 -13.51 -3.65
C GLN A 68 3.78 -14.72 -2.75
N ALA A 69 4.66 -15.02 -1.79
CA ALA A 69 4.47 -16.09 -0.80
C ALA A 69 3.35 -15.76 0.21
N PHE A 70 3.31 -14.51 0.72
CA PHE A 70 2.18 -14.04 1.53
C PHE A 70 0.86 -14.09 0.76
N GLY A 71 0.90 -13.77 -0.53
CA GLY A 71 -0.24 -13.98 -1.42
C GLY A 71 -0.73 -15.41 -1.38
N ALA A 72 0.12 -16.40 -1.69
CA ALA A 72 -0.28 -17.81 -1.69
C ALA A 72 -0.93 -18.28 -0.37
N ASN A 73 -0.42 -17.80 0.77
CA ASN A 73 -0.94 -18.13 2.10
C ASN A 73 -2.32 -17.50 2.40
N SER A 74 -2.63 -16.34 1.81
CA SER A 74 -3.95 -15.67 1.94
C SER A 74 -5.08 -16.32 1.14
N LEU A 75 -4.75 -17.09 0.10
CA LEU A 75 -5.71 -17.55 -0.91
C LEU A 75 -6.37 -18.90 -0.63
N ALA A 76 -6.29 -19.40 0.61
CA ALA A 76 -6.75 -20.75 0.99
C ALA A 76 -6.23 -21.85 0.03
N THR A 77 -5.11 -21.60 -0.65
CA THR A 77 -4.62 -22.45 -1.73
C THR A 77 -3.65 -23.46 -1.16
N LEU A 78 -4.17 -24.35 -0.30
CA LEU A 78 -3.45 -25.45 0.34
C LEU A 78 -2.88 -26.49 -0.67
N THR A 79 -3.09 -26.28 -1.96
CA THR A 79 -2.71 -27.19 -3.06
C THR A 79 -1.50 -26.72 -3.88
N ARG A 80 -0.91 -25.55 -3.60
CA ARG A 80 0.22 -25.01 -4.38
C ARG A 80 1.52 -25.00 -3.59
N LEU A 81 2.20 -26.16 -3.57
CA LEU A 81 3.62 -26.43 -3.20
C LEU A 81 4.58 -25.22 -3.04
N ASN A 82 4.39 -24.37 -2.03
CA ASN A 82 5.28 -23.24 -1.70
C ASN A 82 5.63 -22.29 -2.87
N LYS A 83 4.82 -22.26 -3.95
CA LYS A 83 5.04 -21.36 -5.10
C LYS A 83 4.21 -20.10 -4.88
N GLY A 84 4.88 -18.95 -4.90
CA GLY A 84 4.21 -17.65 -4.84
C GLY A 84 3.20 -17.46 -5.98
N VAL A 85 2.21 -16.59 -5.76
CA VAL A 85 1.22 -16.22 -6.78
C VAL A 85 1.65 -14.95 -7.52
N LEU A 86 1.11 -14.71 -8.72
CA LEU A 86 1.33 -13.44 -9.40
C LEU A 86 0.71 -12.29 -8.60
N TYR A 87 1.28 -11.09 -8.72
CA TYR A 87 0.80 -9.89 -8.04
C TYR A 87 -0.64 -9.56 -8.46
N ARG A 88 -0.99 -9.75 -9.73
CA ARG A 88 -2.40 -9.64 -10.17
C ARG A 88 -3.35 -10.59 -9.43
N GLU A 89 -2.95 -11.84 -9.20
CA GLU A 89 -3.75 -12.80 -8.43
C GLU A 89 -3.93 -12.29 -6.99
N LEU A 90 -2.81 -11.91 -6.34
CA LEU A 90 -2.80 -11.33 -4.99
C LEU A 90 -3.70 -10.08 -4.87
N LEU A 91 -3.53 -9.11 -5.76
CA LEU A 91 -4.25 -7.85 -5.77
C LEU A 91 -5.75 -8.07 -6.00
N THR A 92 -6.10 -8.96 -6.94
CA THR A 92 -7.50 -9.33 -7.22
C THR A 92 -8.19 -9.87 -5.98
N ASP A 93 -7.52 -10.70 -5.20
CA ASP A 93 -8.09 -11.29 -4.00
C ASP A 93 -8.14 -10.33 -2.82
N VAL A 94 -7.14 -9.45 -2.69
CA VAL A 94 -7.23 -8.27 -1.81
C VAL A 94 -8.45 -7.41 -2.18
N CYS A 95 -8.67 -7.14 -3.45
CA CYS A 95 -9.82 -6.36 -3.92
C CYS A 95 -11.16 -7.04 -3.61
N LYS A 96 -11.27 -8.37 -3.82
CA LYS A 96 -12.46 -9.15 -3.42
C LYS A 96 -12.70 -9.07 -1.90
N LYS A 97 -11.64 -9.23 -1.10
CA LYS A 97 -11.72 -9.15 0.37
C LYS A 97 -12.23 -7.79 0.83
N LEU A 98 -11.76 -6.71 0.19
CA LEU A 98 -12.17 -5.34 0.46
C LEU A 98 -13.51 -4.94 -0.20
N LYS A 99 -14.14 -5.85 -0.95
CA LYS A 99 -15.38 -5.62 -1.71
C LYS A 99 -15.25 -4.43 -2.68
N VAL A 100 -14.09 -4.33 -3.34
CA VAL A 100 -13.83 -3.36 -4.42
C VAL A 100 -14.64 -3.77 -5.64
N ASN A 101 -15.22 -2.80 -6.34
CA ASN A 101 -15.77 -3.03 -7.68
C ASN A 101 -14.64 -2.83 -8.71
N PHE A 102 -14.26 -3.91 -9.41
CA PHE A 102 -13.20 -3.88 -10.42
C PHE A 102 -13.44 -4.93 -11.50
N SER A 103 -12.88 -4.71 -12.70
CA SER A 103 -12.78 -5.72 -13.74
C SER A 103 -11.42 -6.40 -13.67
N LYS A 104 -11.38 -7.73 -13.77
CA LYS A 104 -10.11 -8.50 -13.78
C LYS A 104 -9.28 -8.25 -15.04
N GLU A 105 -9.94 -7.80 -16.11
CA GLU A 105 -9.32 -7.47 -17.40
C GLU A 105 -8.72 -6.05 -17.42
N SER A 106 -8.94 -5.25 -16.38
CA SER A 106 -8.34 -3.93 -16.26
C SER A 106 -6.81 -4.01 -16.10
N SER A 107 -6.12 -2.91 -16.42
CA SER A 107 -4.69 -2.79 -16.15
C SER A 107 -4.39 -2.93 -14.65
N ILE A 108 -3.16 -3.30 -14.28
CA ILE A 108 -2.82 -3.48 -12.87
C ILE A 108 -2.96 -2.17 -12.09
N GLU A 109 -2.55 -1.05 -12.71
CA GLU A 109 -2.67 0.31 -12.20
C GLU A 109 -4.13 0.66 -11.91
N THR A 110 -5.04 0.27 -12.80
CA THR A 110 -6.48 0.55 -12.65
C THR A 110 -7.07 -0.23 -11.48
N ILE A 111 -6.66 -1.50 -11.30
CA ILE A 111 -7.11 -2.32 -10.17
C ILE A 111 -6.55 -1.75 -8.86
N GLU A 112 -5.29 -1.35 -8.84
CA GLU A 112 -4.65 -0.67 -7.70
C GLU A 112 -5.38 0.63 -7.34
N LEU A 113 -5.71 1.48 -8.32
CA LEU A 113 -6.45 2.73 -8.07
C LEU A 113 -7.86 2.47 -7.53
N ASN A 114 -8.56 1.47 -8.06
CA ASN A 114 -9.88 1.08 -7.53
C ASN A 114 -9.78 0.60 -6.07
N MET A 115 -8.72 -0.13 -5.72
CA MET A 115 -8.45 -0.53 -4.35
C MET A 115 -8.21 0.69 -3.45
N LEU A 116 -7.34 1.61 -3.87
CA LEU A 116 -7.04 2.83 -3.11
C LEU A 116 -8.29 3.70 -2.91
N LEU A 117 -9.12 3.86 -3.94
CA LEU A 117 -10.40 4.56 -3.86
C LEU A 117 -11.36 3.87 -2.87
N LYS A 118 -11.38 2.54 -2.81
CA LYS A 118 -12.21 1.82 -1.83
C LYS A 118 -11.71 2.00 -0.40
N VAL A 119 -10.40 2.05 -0.20
CA VAL A 119 -9.80 2.38 1.10
C VAL A 119 -10.22 3.80 1.50
N MET A 120 -10.13 4.77 0.60
CA MET A 120 -10.59 6.14 0.88
C MET A 120 -12.08 6.24 1.13
N GLU A 121 -12.93 5.56 0.36
CA GLU A 121 -14.38 5.53 0.57
C GLU A 121 -14.72 5.16 2.01
N LYS A 122 -14.09 4.11 2.54
CA LYS A 122 -14.29 3.66 3.92
C LYS A 122 -13.75 4.66 4.94
N SER A 123 -12.54 5.19 4.73
CA SER A 123 -11.97 6.18 5.65
C SER A 123 -12.79 7.48 5.69
N LEU A 124 -13.29 7.95 4.54
CA LEU A 124 -14.15 9.13 4.45
C LEU A 124 -15.48 8.94 5.20
N ALA A 125 -16.02 7.72 5.23
CA ALA A 125 -17.27 7.41 5.93
C ALA A 125 -17.16 7.51 7.46
N GLU A 126 -15.94 7.38 8.01
CA GLU A 126 -15.66 7.48 9.45
C GLU A 126 -15.14 8.86 9.87
N MET A 127 -14.88 9.76 8.91
CA MET A 127 -14.36 11.10 9.17
C MET A 127 -15.42 12.06 9.71
N THR A 128 -15.03 12.92 10.65
CA THR A 128 -15.86 14.04 11.10
C THR A 128 -15.96 15.13 10.04
N GLU A 129 -16.94 16.02 10.15
CA GLU A 129 -17.11 17.14 9.22
C GLU A 129 -15.87 18.04 9.15
N GLU A 130 -15.21 18.28 10.30
CA GLU A 130 -13.99 19.07 10.37
C GLU A 130 -12.84 18.40 9.61
N ALA A 131 -12.70 17.07 9.74
CA ALA A 131 -11.69 16.30 9.02
C ALA A 131 -11.94 16.30 7.50
N LEU A 132 -13.20 16.20 7.07
CA LEU A 132 -13.59 16.31 5.66
C LEU A 132 -13.31 17.70 5.09
N GLN A 133 -13.58 18.76 5.86
CA GLN A 133 -13.26 20.14 5.47
C GLN A 133 -11.76 20.40 5.37
N GLN A 134 -10.96 19.79 6.25
CA GLN A 134 -9.50 19.84 6.14
C GLN A 134 -9.04 19.10 4.88
N LEU A 135 -9.52 17.86 4.66
CA LEU A 135 -9.13 17.05 3.50
C LEU A 135 -9.47 17.73 2.17
N SER A 136 -10.66 18.32 2.07
CA SER A 136 -11.04 19.07 0.87
C SER A 136 -10.16 20.30 0.62
N ARG A 137 -9.63 20.94 1.67
CA ARG A 137 -8.74 22.10 1.53
C ARG A 137 -7.34 21.67 1.11
N ASP A 138 -6.78 20.65 1.76
CA ASP A 138 -5.43 20.17 1.50
C ASP A 138 -5.30 19.56 0.11
N MET A 139 -6.33 18.83 -0.34
CA MET A 139 -6.42 18.29 -1.70
C MET A 139 -6.94 19.30 -2.73
N GLN A 140 -7.18 20.56 -2.33
CA GLN A 140 -7.64 21.65 -3.20
C GLN A 140 -8.91 21.30 -4.02
N LEU A 141 -9.83 20.54 -3.43
CA LEU A 141 -11.03 20.02 -4.13
C LEU A 141 -12.13 21.07 -4.35
N ASN A 142 -11.93 22.31 -3.87
CA ASN A 142 -12.87 23.45 -4.03
C ASN A 142 -14.33 23.14 -3.61
N LEU A 143 -14.53 22.33 -2.57
CA LEU A 143 -15.88 22.00 -2.07
C LEU A 143 -16.27 22.93 -0.91
N SER A 144 -17.43 23.59 -1.03
CA SER A 144 -17.94 24.47 0.04
C SER A 144 -18.50 23.71 1.24
N ASN A 145 -19.16 22.57 1.00
CA ASN A 145 -19.71 21.67 2.02
C ASN A 145 -19.29 20.22 1.70
N PRO A 146 -18.07 19.80 2.04
CA PRO A 146 -17.56 18.48 1.67
C PRO A 146 -18.31 17.38 2.43
N THR A 147 -18.96 16.50 1.68
CA THR A 147 -19.47 15.21 2.19
C THR A 147 -18.53 14.08 1.76
N PRO A 148 -18.54 12.91 2.41
CA PRO A 148 -17.74 11.76 1.99
C PRO A 148 -17.92 11.41 0.50
N GLN A 149 -19.16 11.49 0.01
CA GLN A 149 -19.49 11.20 -1.38
C GLN A 149 -18.95 12.25 -2.34
N LEU A 150 -19.05 13.55 -2.00
CA LEU A 150 -18.53 14.63 -2.84
C LEU A 150 -17.01 14.60 -2.91
N VAL A 151 -16.34 14.34 -1.79
CA VAL A 151 -14.87 14.19 -1.76
C VAL A 151 -14.43 13.00 -2.61
N LEU A 152 -15.12 11.86 -2.49
CA LEU A 152 -14.81 10.67 -3.30
C LEU A 152 -15.03 10.93 -4.80
N MET A 153 -16.13 11.61 -5.18
CA MET A 153 -16.39 11.97 -6.57
C MET A 153 -15.33 12.93 -7.13
N ALA A 154 -14.95 13.94 -6.35
CA ALA A 154 -13.91 14.89 -6.73
C ALA A 154 -12.56 14.18 -6.94
N LEU A 155 -12.21 13.26 -6.05
CA LEU A 155 -11.00 12.44 -6.17
C LEU A 155 -11.03 11.55 -7.42
N GLN A 156 -12.15 10.88 -7.69
CA GLN A 156 -12.32 10.07 -8.91
C GLN A 156 -12.19 10.93 -10.18
N ALA A 157 -12.73 12.14 -10.19
CA ALA A 157 -12.59 13.07 -11.31
C ALA A 157 -11.15 13.56 -11.48
N ALA A 158 -10.47 13.88 -10.37
CA ALA A 158 -9.08 14.33 -10.37
C ALA A 158 -8.13 13.24 -10.89
N ILE A 159 -8.30 11.99 -10.47
CA ILE A 159 -7.45 10.86 -10.92
C ILE A 159 -7.60 10.58 -12.41
N ARG A 160 -8.80 10.76 -12.97
CA ARG A 160 -9.05 10.59 -14.41
C ARG A 160 -8.36 11.66 -15.26
N THR A 161 -8.07 12.82 -14.67
CA THR A 161 -7.55 13.99 -15.38
C THR A 161 -6.08 14.26 -15.07
N SER A 162 -5.56 13.76 -13.94
CA SER A 162 -4.21 14.03 -13.45
C SER A 162 -3.58 12.82 -12.77
N GLY A 163 -2.38 12.43 -13.24
CA GLY A 163 -1.54 11.44 -12.56
C GLY A 163 -1.05 11.90 -11.18
N VAL A 164 -0.98 13.22 -10.94
CA VAL A 164 -0.60 13.77 -9.63
C VAL A 164 -1.64 13.42 -8.57
N ALA A 165 -2.94 13.50 -8.90
CA ALA A 165 -4.01 13.13 -7.98
C ALA A 165 -3.98 11.63 -7.62
N ALA A 166 -3.58 10.79 -8.57
CA ALA A 166 -3.37 9.36 -8.33
C ALA A 166 -2.23 9.10 -7.34
N LEU A 167 -1.12 9.84 -7.48
CA LEU A 167 0.00 9.78 -6.55
C LEU A 167 -0.37 10.32 -5.16
N GLU A 168 -1.10 11.43 -5.06
CA GLU A 168 -1.57 11.99 -3.79
C GLU A 168 -2.46 11.00 -3.04
N LEU A 169 -3.43 10.40 -3.74
CA LEU A 169 -4.26 9.33 -3.19
C LEU A 169 -3.42 8.16 -2.67
N ALA A 170 -2.50 7.65 -3.49
CA ALA A 170 -1.69 6.50 -3.12
C ALA A 170 -0.77 6.82 -1.94
N THR A 171 -0.24 8.04 -1.87
CA THR A 171 0.58 8.54 -0.78
C THR A 171 -0.22 8.62 0.52
N LEU A 172 -1.43 9.18 0.49
CA LEU A 172 -2.33 9.23 1.64
C LEU A 172 -2.63 7.84 2.19
N ALA A 173 -2.95 6.90 1.30
CA ALA A 173 -3.20 5.52 1.69
C ALA A 173 -1.95 4.85 2.29
N ALA A 174 -0.78 5.02 1.68
CA ALA A 174 0.48 4.46 2.18
C ALA A 174 0.87 5.04 3.55
N ILE A 175 0.74 6.34 3.76
CA ILE A 175 0.98 7.00 5.06
C ILE A 175 0.05 6.41 6.11
N SER A 176 -1.24 6.24 5.81
CA SER A 176 -2.19 5.65 6.76
C SER A 176 -1.75 4.24 7.19
N VAL A 177 -1.34 3.41 6.23
CA VAL A 177 -0.84 2.06 6.51
C VAL A 177 0.40 2.10 7.39
N ILE A 178 1.36 2.96 7.06
CA ILE A 178 2.64 3.08 7.77
C ILE A 178 2.44 3.60 9.20
N ASN A 179 1.56 4.59 9.41
CA ASN A 179 1.25 5.11 10.74
C ASN A 179 0.66 4.02 11.64
N THR A 180 -0.16 3.11 11.09
CA THR A 180 -0.66 1.95 11.86
C THR A 180 0.39 0.89 12.19
N LEU A 181 1.58 0.93 11.59
CA LEU A 181 2.70 0.03 11.93
C LEU A 181 3.44 0.45 13.21
N GLY A 182 2.93 1.44 13.96
CA GLY A 182 3.51 1.86 15.24
C GLY A 182 4.82 2.64 15.13
N GLY A 183 5.19 3.14 13.95
CA GLY A 183 6.41 3.95 13.76
C GLY A 183 7.72 3.20 13.98
N ILE A 184 7.71 1.87 14.00
CA ILE A 184 8.88 1.07 14.33
C ILE A 184 9.77 0.99 13.08
N ALA A 185 10.84 1.78 13.11
CA ALA A 185 11.92 1.93 12.12
C ALA A 185 11.62 2.65 10.78
N THR A 186 10.37 2.97 10.44
CA THR A 186 10.00 3.63 9.16
C THR A 186 10.05 5.17 9.17
N ILE A 187 10.33 5.79 10.32
CA ILE A 187 10.41 7.25 10.47
C ILE A 187 11.56 7.85 9.63
N GLY A 188 12.61 7.10 9.27
CA GLY A 188 13.70 7.67 8.44
C GLY A 188 13.34 7.80 6.95
N ALA A 189 12.77 6.74 6.37
CA ALA A 189 12.64 6.58 4.92
C ALA A 189 11.46 7.35 4.29
N LEU A 190 10.32 7.45 4.98
CA LEU A 190 9.18 8.23 4.48
C LEU A 190 9.22 9.69 4.93
N PHE A 191 9.95 10.04 6.01
CA PHE A 191 10.17 11.46 6.37
C PHE A 191 11.08 12.18 5.35
N ALA A 192 11.92 11.45 4.61
CA ALA A 192 12.63 12.02 3.47
C ALA A 192 11.65 12.37 2.32
N ALA A 193 10.63 11.54 2.08
CA ALA A 193 9.54 11.83 1.14
C ALA A 193 8.60 12.95 1.62
N GLN A 194 8.46 13.16 2.94
CA GLN A 194 7.70 14.29 3.52
C GLN A 194 8.26 15.67 3.10
N ARG A 195 9.53 15.76 2.69
CA ARG A 195 10.09 17.02 2.16
C ARG A 195 9.52 17.39 0.79
N ALA A 196 8.99 16.42 0.02
CA ALA A 196 8.43 16.67 -1.31
C ALA A 196 6.93 17.02 -1.28
N LEU A 197 6.21 16.64 -0.21
CA LEU A 197 4.78 16.94 -0.02
C LEU A 197 4.58 17.69 1.30
N THR A 198 5.04 18.94 1.32
CA THR A 198 4.88 19.88 2.45
C THR A 198 3.41 20.14 2.84
N VAL A 199 2.45 19.65 2.06
CA VAL A 199 1.00 19.80 2.29
C VAL A 199 0.45 18.78 3.29
N LEU A 200 1.15 17.66 3.53
CA LEU A 200 0.64 16.55 4.37
C LEU A 200 1.24 16.47 5.78
N ALA A 201 1.97 17.50 6.21
CA ALA A 201 2.41 17.66 7.61
C ALA A 201 1.33 18.27 8.52
N GLY A 202 0.08 18.29 8.06
CA GLY A 202 -1.09 18.75 8.80
C GLY A 202 -1.84 17.61 9.53
N PRO A 203 -2.87 17.95 10.33
CA PRO A 203 -3.69 17.00 11.09
C PRO A 203 -4.34 15.88 10.26
N ILE A 204 -4.36 15.97 8.93
CA ILE A 204 -4.95 14.97 8.02
C ILE A 204 -4.19 13.63 8.03
N GLY A 205 -2.87 13.67 8.22
CA GLY A 205 -2.08 12.46 8.42
C GLY A 205 -2.50 11.66 9.68
N LEU A 206 -3.22 12.31 10.60
CA LEU A 206 -3.75 11.72 11.84
C LEU A 206 -5.22 11.31 11.74
N THR A 207 -6.02 11.86 10.80
CA THR A 207 -7.47 11.59 10.72
C THR A 207 -7.82 10.43 9.79
N LEU A 208 -6.94 10.01 8.86
CA LEU A 208 -7.10 8.76 8.12
C LEU A 208 -6.77 7.57 9.04
N SER A 209 -7.70 7.23 9.93
CA SER A 209 -7.61 6.03 10.74
C SER A 209 -7.67 4.80 9.81
N SER A 210 -6.54 4.16 9.60
CA SER A 210 -6.42 2.83 8.98
C SER A 210 -6.68 1.71 9.99
N ALA A 211 -7.15 2.02 11.20
CA ALA A 211 -7.49 1.02 12.22
C ALA A 211 -8.55 0.04 11.71
N TRP A 212 -9.51 0.51 10.90
CA TRP A 212 -10.52 -0.34 10.27
C TRP A 212 -9.90 -1.38 9.33
N LEU A 213 -8.78 -1.06 8.64
CA LEU A 213 -8.08 -2.03 7.79
C LEU A 213 -7.59 -3.21 8.64
N ILE A 214 -7.07 -2.99 9.84
CA ILE A 214 -6.56 -4.07 10.69
C ILE A 214 -7.70 -4.83 11.40
N ALA A 215 -8.75 -4.10 11.81
CA ALA A 215 -9.88 -4.66 12.55
C ALA A 215 -10.81 -5.52 11.68
N ASP A 216 -11.14 -5.06 10.47
CA ASP A 216 -12.04 -5.78 9.54
C ASP A 216 -11.37 -6.96 8.84
N ILE A 217 -10.03 -7.03 8.87
CA ILE A 217 -9.29 -8.10 8.20
C ILE A 217 -9.35 -9.39 9.02
N THR A 218 -10.23 -10.27 8.55
CA THR A 218 -10.29 -11.70 8.93
C THR A 218 -9.25 -12.49 8.13
N GLY A 219 -8.20 -12.95 8.81
CA GLY A 219 -7.15 -13.81 8.27
C GLY A 219 -5.74 -13.23 8.51
N PRO A 220 -4.81 -13.96 9.16
CA PRO A 220 -3.45 -13.47 9.44
C PRO A 220 -2.71 -12.96 8.20
N ALA A 221 -2.90 -13.62 7.06
CA ALA A 221 -2.19 -13.28 5.84
C ALA A 221 -2.71 -11.99 5.18
N TYR A 222 -4.01 -11.68 5.27
CA TYR A 222 -4.56 -10.41 4.76
C TYR A 222 -4.07 -9.18 5.54
N ARG A 223 -3.66 -9.34 6.82
CA ARG A 223 -3.04 -8.26 7.61
C ARG A 223 -1.67 -7.86 7.09
N VAL A 224 -1.11 -8.66 6.18
CA VAL A 224 0.13 -8.37 5.47
C VAL A 224 -0.16 -7.95 4.04
N THR A 225 -0.99 -8.72 3.33
CA THR A 225 -1.18 -8.51 1.89
C THR A 225 -1.94 -7.24 1.55
N VAL A 226 -2.89 -6.80 2.39
CA VAL A 226 -3.62 -5.55 2.14
C VAL A 226 -2.70 -4.32 2.29
N PRO A 227 -2.00 -4.11 3.43
CA PRO A 227 -0.94 -3.12 3.55
C PRO A 227 0.10 -3.17 2.42
N ALA A 228 0.56 -4.38 2.06
CA ALA A 228 1.58 -4.54 1.05
C ALA A 228 1.08 -4.11 -0.34
N CYS A 229 -0.16 -4.44 -0.71
CA CYS A 229 -0.74 -3.99 -1.98
C CYS A 229 -0.89 -2.48 -2.03
N ILE A 230 -1.27 -1.82 -0.93
CA ILE A 230 -1.36 -0.35 -0.84
C ILE A 230 0.02 0.28 -1.06
N ILE A 231 1.07 -0.25 -0.43
CA ILE A 231 2.44 0.23 -0.62
C ILE A 231 2.90 0.00 -2.06
N VAL A 232 2.68 -1.18 -2.64
CA VAL A 232 3.04 -1.45 -4.04
C VAL A 232 2.33 -0.50 -5.00
N ALA A 233 1.05 -0.20 -4.77
CA ALA A 233 0.31 0.79 -5.55
C ALA A 233 0.92 2.20 -5.44
N TYR A 234 1.31 2.62 -4.23
CA TYR A 234 2.05 3.87 -4.03
C TYR A 234 3.38 3.90 -4.77
N LEU A 235 4.19 2.85 -4.64
CA LEU A 235 5.47 2.73 -5.33
C LEU A 235 5.29 2.82 -6.85
N ARG A 236 4.23 2.21 -7.38
CA ARG A 236 3.91 2.27 -8.80
C ARG A 236 3.53 3.67 -9.24
N GLN A 237 2.65 4.35 -8.52
CA GLN A 237 2.27 5.73 -8.85
C GLN A 237 3.49 6.66 -8.79
N LYS A 238 4.37 6.47 -7.81
CA LYS A 238 5.61 7.23 -7.71
C LYS A 238 6.54 6.96 -8.89
N HIS A 239 6.69 5.69 -9.28
CA HIS A 239 7.49 5.30 -10.44
C HIS A 239 6.94 5.89 -11.75
N LEU A 240 5.61 5.85 -11.94
CA LEU A 240 4.94 6.44 -13.11
C LEU A 240 5.08 7.96 -13.17
N ALA A 241 5.08 8.65 -12.03
CA ALA A 241 5.25 10.10 -11.97
C ALA A 241 6.70 10.58 -12.22
N GLN A 242 7.67 9.67 -12.16
CA GLN A 242 9.09 9.94 -12.41
C GLN A 242 9.51 9.65 -13.86
N GLN A 243 8.62 9.08 -14.68
CA GLN A 243 8.82 8.86 -16.12
C GLN A 243 8.34 10.08 -16.92
#